data_AF-A0A8E0ME41-F1
#
_entry.id   AF-A0A8E0ME41-F1
#
_cell.length_a   1.000
_cell.length_b   1.000
_cell.length_c   1.000
_cell.angle_alpha   90.00
_cell.angle_beta   90.00
_cell.angle_gamma   90.00
#
_symmetry.space_group_name_H-M   'P 1'
#
loop_
_entity.id
_entity.type
_entity.pdbx_description
1 polymer ?
#
loop_
_entity_poly.entity_id
_entity_poly.type
_entity_poly.pdbx_seq_one_letter_code
_entity_poly.pdbx_strand_id
1 'polypeptide(L)'
;MQFHVGYGDADTDMYLGNPLLMRDYLKAFTKKGLKVVLLHCYPYHREAGYLASVFPNLYFDISLLDNLGPSGASRVFNEAVELAPYTRILFASDASTYPEMYGLAARQFKQALVAHFNQLPFVDLAQKKEWINAICWQTSAKLYHQERELRV
;
A
#
# COMPACT_ATOMS: atom_id res chain seq x y z
N MET A 1 -7.95 1.25 -11.31
CA MET A 1 -8.08 -0.20 -11.52
C MET A 1 -7.24 -0.89 -10.46
N GLN A 2 -7.81 -1.85 -9.75
CA GLN A 2 -7.13 -2.58 -8.67
C GLN A 2 -6.81 -4.00 -9.14
N PHE A 3 -5.68 -4.55 -8.70
CA PHE A 3 -5.27 -5.93 -8.95
C PHE A 3 -4.87 -6.57 -7.63
N HIS A 4 -5.37 -7.77 -7.37
CA HIS A 4 -4.87 -8.63 -6.31
C HIS A 4 -3.43 -9.06 -6.64
N VAL A 5 -2.50 -8.90 -5.68
CA VAL A 5 -1.08 -9.27 -5.83
C VAL A 5 -0.60 -10.04 -4.60
N GLY A 6 0.02 -11.20 -4.82
CA GLY A 6 0.66 -11.96 -3.76
C GLY A 6 -0.31 -12.87 -2.99
N TYR A 7 -0.53 -12.60 -1.70
CA TYR A 7 -1.17 -13.50 -0.74
C TYR A 7 -2.59 -13.93 -1.15
N GLY A 8 -2.72 -15.16 -1.63
CA GLY A 8 -3.99 -15.83 -1.97
C GLY A 8 -4.17 -17.18 -1.26
N ASP A 9 -5.20 -17.92 -1.67
CA ASP A 9 -5.53 -19.25 -1.15
C ASP A 9 -4.70 -20.37 -1.81
N ALA A 10 -5.01 -21.63 -1.50
CA ALA A 10 -4.29 -22.80 -2.00
C ALA A 10 -4.51 -23.07 -3.51
N ASP A 11 -5.58 -22.54 -4.09
CA ASP A 11 -5.86 -22.65 -5.52
C ASP A 11 -5.18 -21.53 -6.32
N THR A 12 -4.71 -20.49 -5.63
CA THR A 12 -3.91 -19.41 -6.19
C THR A 12 -2.46 -19.84 -6.37
N ASP A 13 -1.95 -19.82 -7.60
CA ASP A 13 -0.52 -19.98 -7.87
C ASP A 13 0.23 -18.68 -7.52
N MET A 14 0.71 -18.59 -6.28
CA MET A 14 1.45 -17.43 -5.78
C MET A 14 2.69 -17.11 -6.61
N TYR A 15 3.31 -18.09 -7.28
CA TYR A 15 4.48 -17.86 -8.13
C TYR A 15 4.16 -16.87 -9.27
N LEU A 16 2.94 -16.94 -9.80
CA LEU A 16 2.44 -16.03 -10.84
C LEU A 16 1.91 -14.70 -10.27
N GLY A 17 1.84 -14.57 -8.94
CA GLY A 17 1.43 -13.37 -8.23
C GLY A 17 2.51 -12.30 -8.10
N ASN A 18 3.72 -12.51 -8.62
CA ASN A 18 4.78 -11.50 -8.58
C ASN A 18 4.44 -10.30 -9.51
N PRO A 19 4.31 -9.07 -8.98
CA PRO A 19 3.87 -7.91 -9.76
C PRO A 19 4.85 -7.47 -10.84
N LEU A 20 6.12 -7.94 -10.81
CA LEU A 20 7.06 -7.69 -11.91
C LEU A 20 6.58 -8.28 -13.24
N LEU A 21 5.75 -9.32 -13.20
CA LEU A 21 5.12 -9.90 -14.40
C LEU A 21 4.14 -8.92 -15.07
N MET A 22 3.65 -7.90 -14.36
CA MET A 22 2.76 -6.87 -14.91
C MET A 22 3.51 -5.77 -15.69
N ARG A 23 4.85 -5.77 -15.73
CA ARG A 23 5.66 -4.65 -16.21
C ARG A 23 5.27 -4.17 -17.61
N ASP A 24 4.98 -5.07 -18.55
CA ASP A 24 4.65 -4.68 -19.92
C ASP A 24 3.22 -4.12 -20.03
N TYR A 25 2.28 -4.61 -19.21
CA TYR A 25 0.96 -3.98 -19.03
C TYR A 25 1.10 -2.56 -18.46
N LEU A 26 1.92 -2.40 -17.41
CA LEU A 26 2.17 -1.09 -16.80
C LEU A 26 2.76 -0.11 -17.82
N LYS A 27 3.78 -0.51 -18.59
CA LYS A 27 4.35 0.32 -19.68
C LYS A 27 3.32 0.73 -20.73
N ALA A 28 2.36 -0.14 -21.04
CA ALA A 28 1.36 0.12 -22.06
C ALA A 28 0.33 1.18 -21.60
N PHE A 29 -0.07 1.16 -20.32
CA PHE A 29 -1.25 1.89 -19.87
C PHE A 29 -1.00 3.01 -18.86
N THR A 30 -0.02 2.90 -17.95
CA THR A 30 0.13 3.92 -16.89
C THR A 30 0.56 5.27 -17.45
N LYS A 31 1.41 5.27 -18.48
CA LYS A 31 1.78 6.48 -19.25
C LYS A 31 0.62 7.11 -20.00
N LYS A 32 -0.47 6.36 -20.25
CA LYS A 32 -1.71 6.85 -20.90
C LYS A 32 -2.73 7.37 -19.88
N GLY A 33 -2.37 7.41 -18.59
CA GLY A 33 -3.23 7.93 -17.53
C GLY A 33 -4.01 6.87 -16.74
N LEU A 34 -3.87 5.57 -17.06
CA LEU A 34 -4.48 4.53 -16.23
C LEU A 34 -3.84 4.54 -14.84
N LYS A 35 -4.67 4.74 -13.81
CA LYS A 35 -4.27 4.61 -12.41
C LYS A 35 -4.45 3.17 -11.95
N VAL A 36 -3.34 2.52 -11.60
CA VAL A 36 -3.28 1.13 -11.17
C VAL A 36 -2.97 1.07 -9.68
N VAL A 37 -3.64 0.17 -8.96
CA VAL A 37 -3.38 -0.09 -7.55
C VAL A 37 -3.11 -1.59 -7.37
N LEU A 38 -1.98 -1.93 -6.77
CA LEU A 38 -1.60 -3.30 -6.43
C LEU A 38 -2.02 -3.57 -4.98
N LEU A 39 -2.98 -4.46 -4.77
CA LEU A 39 -3.50 -4.79 -3.45
C LEU A 39 -2.63 -5.89 -2.81
N HIS A 40 -2.48 -5.82 -1.49
CA HIS A 40 -1.84 -6.79 -0.59
C HIS A 40 -0.33 -6.93 -0.73
N CYS A 41 0.15 -7.16 -1.95
CA CYS A 41 1.53 -7.28 -2.41
C CYS A 41 2.41 -8.35 -1.76
N TYR A 42 2.25 -8.70 -0.49
CA TYR A 42 3.09 -9.67 0.21
C TYR A 42 3.06 -11.06 -0.47
N PRO A 43 4.20 -11.74 -0.70
CA PRO A 43 5.56 -11.43 -0.22
C PRO A 43 6.39 -10.51 -1.14
N TYR A 44 5.76 -9.88 -2.13
CA TYR A 44 6.37 -9.07 -3.18
C TYR A 44 6.22 -7.54 -2.95
N HIS A 45 6.07 -7.11 -1.70
CA HIS A 45 5.87 -5.69 -1.37
C HIS A 45 7.08 -4.81 -1.71
N ARG A 46 8.29 -5.36 -1.72
CA ARG A 46 9.49 -4.66 -2.21
C ARG A 46 9.43 -4.41 -3.72
N GLU A 47 9.00 -5.40 -4.49
CA GLU A 47 8.79 -5.28 -5.94
C GLU A 47 7.70 -4.25 -6.25
N ALA A 48 6.60 -4.25 -5.49
CA ALA A 48 5.54 -3.25 -5.63
C ALA A 48 6.07 -1.83 -5.32
N GLY A 49 6.85 -1.67 -4.24
CA GLY A 49 7.49 -0.41 -3.89
C GLY A 49 8.47 0.10 -4.96
N TYR A 50 9.28 -0.80 -5.54
CA TYR A 50 10.12 -0.50 -6.69
C TYR A 50 9.30 -0.08 -7.91
N LEU A 51 8.24 -0.81 -8.26
CA LEU A 51 7.39 -0.45 -9.40
C LEU A 51 6.74 0.92 -9.21
N ALA A 52 6.32 1.26 -7.98
CA ALA A 52 5.77 2.57 -7.65
C ALA A 52 6.78 3.72 -7.81
N SER A 53 8.08 3.44 -7.66
CA SER A 53 9.13 4.44 -7.84
C SER A 53 9.46 4.71 -9.31
N VAL A 54 9.25 3.74 -10.21
CA VAL A 54 9.61 3.84 -11.63
C VAL A 54 8.42 3.97 -12.59
N PHE A 55 7.19 3.67 -12.18
CA PHE A 55 5.99 3.86 -12.99
C PHE A 55 5.14 5.05 -12.51
N PRO A 56 4.62 5.89 -13.44
CA PRO A 56 3.62 6.88 -13.10
C PRO A 56 2.30 6.18 -12.73
N ASN A 57 1.42 6.85 -12.00
CA ASN A 57 0.05 6.40 -11.73
C ASN A 57 -0.07 4.97 -11.13
N LEU A 58 0.99 4.46 -10.49
CA LEU A 58 1.02 3.17 -9.82
C LEU A 58 1.05 3.39 -8.31
N TYR A 59 0.08 2.79 -7.63
CA TYR A 59 -0.12 2.80 -6.18
C TYR A 59 -0.16 1.37 -5.67
N PHE A 60 -0.03 1.18 -4.36
CA PHE A 60 -0.14 -0.13 -3.76
C PHE A 60 -0.48 -0.06 -2.27
N ASP A 61 -0.86 -1.19 -1.68
CA ASP A 61 -1.04 -1.36 -0.24
C ASP A 61 -0.45 -2.69 0.25
N ILE A 62 -0.45 -2.87 1.57
CA ILE A 62 -0.05 -4.09 2.27
C ILE A 62 -1.22 -4.73 3.03
N SER A 63 -2.44 -4.51 2.54
CA SER A 63 -3.67 -5.06 3.13
C SER A 63 -3.64 -6.60 3.15
N LEU A 64 -4.52 -7.24 3.92
CA LEU A 64 -4.53 -8.69 4.18
C LEU A 64 -3.33 -9.19 5.01
N LEU A 65 -2.11 -8.75 4.70
CA LEU A 65 -0.94 -8.99 5.54
C LEU A 65 -1.06 -8.25 6.87
N ASP A 66 -1.50 -6.98 6.84
CA ASP A 66 -1.59 -6.12 8.01
C ASP A 66 -2.54 -6.62 9.11
N ASN A 67 -3.53 -7.48 8.79
CA ASN A 67 -4.40 -8.12 9.76
C ASN A 67 -4.21 -9.64 9.91
N LEU A 68 -3.96 -10.40 8.85
CA LEU A 68 -3.79 -11.87 8.95
C LEU A 68 -2.34 -12.28 9.26
N GLY A 69 -1.36 -11.40 9.03
CA GLY A 69 0.03 -11.56 9.46
C GLY A 69 0.49 -10.42 10.39
N PRO A 70 -0.22 -10.18 11.51
CA PRO A 70 -0.13 -8.93 12.27
C PRO A 70 1.26 -8.68 12.88
N SER A 71 2.04 -9.73 13.18
CA SER A 71 3.41 -9.60 13.68
C SER A 71 4.39 -9.07 12.62
N GLY A 72 4.06 -9.22 11.34
CA GLY A 72 4.88 -8.78 10.21
C GLY A 72 4.67 -7.32 9.81
N ALA A 73 3.53 -6.71 10.16
CA ALA A 73 3.06 -5.44 9.60
C ALA A 73 4.12 -4.31 9.62
N SER A 74 4.80 -4.10 10.76
CA SER A 74 5.81 -3.04 10.90
C SER A 74 7.04 -3.28 10.01
N ARG A 75 7.57 -4.51 10.02
CA ARG A 75 8.73 -4.87 9.21
C ARG A 75 8.39 -4.80 7.71
N VAL A 76 7.25 -5.36 7.31
CA VAL A 76 6.78 -5.35 5.91
C VAL A 76 6.53 -3.92 5.43
N PHE A 77 5.94 -3.05 6.26
CA PHE A 77 5.79 -1.63 5.92
C PHE A 77 7.14 -0.96 5.64
N ASN A 78 8.14 -1.19 6.50
CA ASN A 78 9.49 -0.63 6.29
C ASN A 78 10.10 -1.12 4.98
N GLU A 79 10.02 -2.42 4.68
CA GLU A 79 10.52 -3.02 3.45
C GLU A 79 9.79 -2.47 2.21
N ALA A 80 8.48 -2.27 2.31
CA ALA A 80 7.65 -1.81 1.20
C ALA A 80 7.94 -0.36 0.77
N VAL A 81 8.45 0.47 1.68
CA VAL A 81 8.73 1.89 1.44
C VAL A 81 10.22 2.20 1.28
N GLU A 82 11.08 1.19 1.17
CA GLU A 82 12.53 1.39 0.96
C GLU A 82 12.83 2.26 -0.28
N LEU A 83 12.05 2.08 -1.36
CA LEU A 83 12.17 2.84 -2.61
C LEU A 83 10.90 3.59 -3.00
N ALA A 84 9.75 3.25 -2.41
CA ALA A 84 8.49 3.81 -2.82
C ALA A 84 8.36 5.27 -2.40
N PRO A 85 7.80 6.15 -3.24
CA PRO A 85 7.34 7.45 -2.76
C PRO A 85 6.23 7.23 -1.73
N TYR A 86 6.30 7.90 -0.57
CA TYR A 86 5.27 7.79 0.47
C TYR A 86 3.86 8.16 -0.01
N THR A 87 3.74 8.91 -1.11
CA THR A 87 2.47 9.26 -1.75
C THR A 87 1.91 8.18 -2.69
N ARG A 88 2.50 6.98 -2.71
CA ARG A 88 2.06 5.85 -3.55
C ARG A 88 1.61 4.63 -2.74
N ILE A 89 1.95 4.55 -1.46
CA ILE A 89 1.44 3.52 -0.56
C ILE A 89 0.13 4.00 0.08
N LEU A 90 -0.85 3.11 0.17
CA LEU A 90 -2.20 3.38 0.66
C LEU A 90 -2.49 2.52 1.90
N PHE A 91 -3.36 3.02 2.77
CA PHE A 91 -4.05 2.18 3.74
C PHE A 91 -5.26 1.48 3.09
N ALA A 92 -5.36 0.17 3.28
CA ALA A 92 -6.53 -0.65 3.04
C ALA A 92 -6.47 -1.85 4.00
N SER A 93 -7.61 -2.43 4.37
CA SER A 93 -7.65 -3.57 5.31
C SER A 93 -7.80 -4.92 4.63
N ASP A 94 -8.40 -4.99 3.44
CA ASP A 94 -8.94 -6.23 2.85
C ASP A 94 -9.84 -7.03 3.80
N ALA A 95 -10.43 -6.33 4.78
CA ALA A 95 -11.21 -6.97 5.82
C ALA A 95 -12.60 -7.36 5.32
N SER A 96 -13.07 -8.52 5.77
CA SER A 96 -14.42 -8.99 5.52
C SER A 96 -15.04 -9.56 6.80
N THR A 97 -16.30 -9.95 6.72
CA THR A 97 -17.03 -10.71 7.74
C THR A 97 -17.33 -9.95 9.04
N TYR A 98 -16.31 -9.55 9.80
CA TYR A 98 -16.48 -8.97 11.13
C TYR A 98 -15.58 -7.74 11.38
N PRO A 99 -16.03 -6.78 12.21
CA PRO A 99 -15.33 -5.52 12.46
C PRO A 99 -13.94 -5.70 13.11
N GLU A 100 -13.68 -6.81 13.79
CA GLU A 100 -12.40 -7.13 14.41
C GLU A 100 -11.28 -7.16 13.37
N MET A 101 -11.55 -7.67 12.16
CA MET A 101 -10.56 -7.73 11.07
C MET A 101 -10.21 -6.32 10.57
N TYR A 102 -11.20 -5.42 10.52
CA TYR A 102 -10.99 -3.99 10.20
C TYR A 102 -10.17 -3.30 11.30
N GLY A 103 -10.54 -3.54 12.57
CA GLY A 103 -9.89 -2.95 13.72
C GLY A 103 -8.43 -3.38 13.87
N LEU A 104 -8.13 -4.67 13.62
CA LEU A 104 -6.78 -5.20 13.67
C LEU A 104 -5.89 -4.61 12.58
N ALA A 105 -6.35 -4.56 11.32
CA ALA A 105 -5.63 -3.92 10.21
C ALA A 105 -5.25 -2.47 10.57
N ALA A 106 -6.24 -1.68 10.99
CA ALA A 106 -6.04 -0.29 11.36
C ALA A 106 -5.05 -0.13 12.53
N ARG A 107 -5.09 -1.02 13.52
CA ARG A 107 -4.17 -0.98 14.67
C ARG A 107 -2.74 -1.29 14.24
N GLN A 108 -2.51 -2.38 13.53
CA GLN A 108 -1.17 -2.80 13.13
C GLN A 108 -0.54 -1.81 12.14
N PHE A 109 -1.33 -1.32 11.18
CA PHE A 109 -0.86 -0.32 10.21
C PHE A 109 -0.49 1.01 10.90
N LYS A 110 -1.32 1.51 11.84
CA LYS A 110 -0.98 2.72 12.61
C LYS A 110 0.27 2.53 13.46
N GLN A 111 0.45 1.35 14.07
CA GLN A 111 1.66 1.04 14.83
C GLN A 111 2.90 1.03 13.93
N ALA A 112 2.80 0.47 12.71
CA ALA A 112 3.86 0.49 11.71
C ALA A 112 4.26 1.92 11.32
N LEU A 113 3.28 2.80 11.04
CA LEU A 113 3.52 4.21 10.73
C LEU A 113 4.28 4.92 11.86
N VAL A 114 3.85 4.75 13.11
CA VAL A 114 4.50 5.37 14.26
C VAL A 114 5.94 4.87 14.41
N ALA A 115 6.16 3.55 14.31
CA ALA A 115 7.48 2.96 14.41
C ALA A 115 8.43 3.49 13.32
N HIS A 116 7.95 3.55 12.07
CA HIS A 116 8.72 4.04 10.93
C HIS A 116 9.05 5.53 11.03
N PHE A 117 8.03 6.39 11.16
CA PHE A 117 8.22 7.84 11.07
C PHE A 117 8.89 8.45 12.31
N ASN A 118 8.82 7.81 13.49
CA ASN A 118 9.56 8.30 14.67
C ASN A 118 11.07 8.30 14.45
N GLN A 119 11.60 7.30 13.74
CA GLN A 119 13.04 7.14 13.51
C GLN A 119 13.50 7.63 12.13
N LEU A 120 12.57 8.04 11.26
CA LEU A 120 12.90 8.47 9.90
C LEU A 120 13.79 9.73 9.93
N PRO A 121 15.00 9.68 9.32
CA PRO A 121 15.93 10.81 9.27
C PRO A 121 15.56 11.84 8.19
N PHE A 122 16.33 12.94 8.14
CA PHE A 122 16.35 13.97 7.08
C PHE A 122 15.10 14.85 6.90
N VAL A 123 13.95 14.45 7.44
CA VAL A 123 12.69 15.22 7.32
C VAL A 123 12.19 15.71 8.66
N ASP A 124 11.51 16.85 8.64
CA ASP A 124 10.90 17.44 9.83
C ASP A 124 9.57 16.76 10.21
N LEU A 125 9.00 17.18 11.34
CA LEU A 125 7.74 16.64 11.83
C LEU A 125 6.54 16.98 10.93
N ALA A 126 6.58 18.12 10.23
CA ALA A 126 5.48 18.54 9.36
C ALA A 126 5.40 17.61 8.13
N GLN A 127 6.54 17.32 7.51
CA GLN A 127 6.63 16.40 6.38
C GLN A 127 6.19 14.98 6.76
N LYS A 128 6.59 14.50 7.94
CA LYS A 128 6.14 13.20 8.47
C LYS A 128 4.61 13.15 8.59
N LYS A 129 3.99 14.20 9.14
CA LYS A 129 2.52 14.29 9.26
C LYS A 129 1.83 14.35 7.90
N GLU A 130 2.39 15.09 6.95
CA GLU A 130 1.88 15.16 5.59
C GLU A 130 1.88 13.76 4.93
N TRP A 131 2.99 13.02 5.01
CA TRP A 131 3.06 11.67 4.47
C TRP A 131 2.14 10.69 5.17
N ILE A 132 2.01 10.77 6.50
CA ILE A 132 1.02 9.95 7.23
C ILE A 132 -0.41 10.23 6.73
N ASN A 133 -0.76 11.50 6.50
CA ASN A 133 -2.07 11.86 5.93
C ASN A 133 -2.23 11.37 4.49
N ALA A 134 -1.18 11.48 3.67
CA ALA A 134 -1.14 10.97 2.31
C ALA A 134 -1.48 9.48 2.26
N ILE A 135 -0.82 8.68 3.10
CA ILE A 135 -0.95 7.23 3.14
C ILE A 135 -2.32 6.81 3.68
N CYS A 136 -2.73 7.38 4.80
CA CYS A 136 -3.94 6.96 5.50
C CYS A 136 -5.22 7.30 4.75
N TRP A 137 -5.27 8.44 4.03
CA TRP A 137 -6.53 8.89 3.47
C TRP A 137 -6.43 9.83 2.26
N GLN A 138 -5.52 10.83 2.25
CA GLN A 138 -5.55 11.89 1.22
C GLN A 138 -5.27 11.36 -0.19
N THR A 139 -4.33 10.42 -0.33
CA THR A 139 -4.01 9.85 -1.65
C THR A 139 -5.20 9.08 -2.20
N SER A 140 -5.83 8.24 -1.38
CA SER A 140 -7.05 7.51 -1.76
C SER A 140 -8.21 8.46 -2.05
N ALA A 141 -8.41 9.51 -1.25
CA ALA A 141 -9.43 10.53 -1.47
C ALA A 141 -9.33 11.12 -2.88
N LYS A 142 -8.12 11.55 -3.27
CA LYS A 142 -7.86 12.10 -4.62
C LYS A 142 -7.93 11.02 -5.72
N LEU A 143 -7.46 9.82 -5.43
CA LEU A 143 -7.40 8.73 -6.40
C LEU A 143 -8.80 8.24 -6.80
N TYR A 144 -9.73 8.20 -5.83
CA TYR A 144 -11.10 7.70 -5.98
C TYR A 144 -12.16 8.80 -5.97
N HIS A 145 -11.76 10.08 -6.04
CA HIS A 145 -12.67 11.23 -6.07
C HIS A 145 -13.62 11.31 -4.86
N GLN A 146 -13.06 11.02 -3.67
CA GLN A 146 -13.75 11.01 -2.38
C GLN A 146 -13.28 12.15 -1.45
N GLU A 147 -12.83 13.27 -2.01
CA GLU A 147 -12.36 14.40 -1.20
C GLU A 147 -13.47 15.03 -0.35
N ARG A 148 -14.73 14.88 -0.77
CA ARG A 148 -15.89 15.46 -0.10
C ARG A 148 -16.20 14.77 1.23
N GLU A 149 -16.01 13.46 1.26
CA GLU A 149 -16.33 12.51 2.34
C GLU A 149 -15.33 12.60 3.50
N LEU A 150 -14.12 13.10 3.22
CA LEU A 150 -13.03 13.22 4.18
C LEU A 150 -12.75 14.67 4.60
N ARG A 151 -13.73 15.56 4.42
CA ARG A 151 -13.70 16.90 5.01
C ARG A 151 -13.94 16.80 6.51
N VAL A 152 -13.15 17.55 7.27
CA VAL A 152 -13.28 17.71 8.73
C VAL A 152 -14.35 18.75 9.04
#